data_AF-A0A9E2XUF8-F1
#
_entry.id   AF-A0A9E2XUF8-F1
#
_cell.length_a   1.000
_cell.length_b   1.000
_cell.length_c   1.000
_cell.angle_alpha   90.00
_cell.angle_beta   90.00
_cell.angle_gamma   90.00
#
_symmetry.space_group_name_H-M   'P 1'
#
loop_
_entity.id
_entity.type
_entity.pdbx_description
1 polymer ?
#
loop_
_entity_poly.entity_id
_entity_poly.type
_entity_poly.pdbx_seq_one_letter_code
_entity_poly.pdbx_strand_id
1 'polypeptide(L)'
;MSTYVIHSITEENGEVALADIRMVVRTARPDQFGLDDGEVMAFHDVASLIRFGHAVHVVRWIGPGEFEPGSRVGIKPGQIEHLLSVDAHGVPNGDLMALPRLRM
;
A
#
# COMPACT_ATOMS: atom_id res chain seq x y z
N MET A 1 -2.74 -16.11 1.91
CA MET A 1 -2.03 -14.91 1.41
C MET A 1 -3.06 -13.85 1.13
N SER A 2 -2.95 -12.70 1.78
CA SER A 2 -3.88 -11.58 1.62
C SER A 2 -3.25 -10.47 0.79
N THR A 3 -4.08 -9.66 0.14
CA THR A 3 -3.67 -8.47 -0.59
C THR A 3 -4.12 -7.23 0.19
N TYR A 4 -3.20 -6.30 0.38
CA TYR A 4 -3.43 -5.02 1.02
C TYR A 4 -3.14 -3.88 0.04
N VAL A 5 -3.75 -2.73 0.29
CA VAL A 5 -3.44 -1.47 -0.38
C VAL A 5 -3.07 -0.40 0.64
N ILE A 6 -2.12 0.46 0.29
CA ILE A 6 -1.83 1.70 1.01
C ILE A 6 -2.69 2.79 0.39
N HIS A 7 -3.59 3.34 1.20
CA HIS A 7 -4.54 4.36 0.75
C HIS A 7 -4.00 5.78 0.94
N SER A 8 -3.28 6.03 2.03
CA SER A 8 -2.64 7.30 2.34
C SER A 8 -1.44 7.10 3.26
N ILE A 9 -0.54 8.09 3.33
CA ILE A 9 0.68 8.01 4.14
C ILE A 9 0.97 9.29 4.93
N THR A 10 1.79 9.20 5.96
CA THR A 10 2.58 10.31 6.47
C THR A 10 4.05 10.13 6.11
N GLU A 11 4.80 11.23 6.13
CA GLU A 11 6.23 11.22 5.88
C GLU A 11 7.00 11.79 7.07
N GLU A 12 8.18 11.21 7.31
CA GLU A 12 9.19 11.74 8.21
C GLU A 12 10.55 11.64 7.49
N ASN A 13 11.27 12.77 7.41
CA ASN A 13 12.58 12.83 6.74
C ASN A 13 12.59 12.35 5.27
N GLY A 14 11.47 12.54 4.55
CA GLY A 14 11.32 12.11 3.15
C GLY A 14 11.04 10.61 2.96
N GLU A 15 10.73 9.91 4.06
CA GLU A 15 10.41 8.49 4.09
C GLU A 15 9.00 8.26 4.64
N VAL A 16 8.36 7.16 4.26
CA VAL A 16 7.06 6.78 4.82
C VAL A 16 7.21 6.52 6.32
N ALA A 17 6.42 7.20 7.14
CA ALA A 17 6.38 6.99 8.58
C ALA A 17 5.19 6.10 8.97
N LEU A 18 3.98 6.50 8.56
CA LEU A 18 2.74 5.75 8.75
C LEU A 18 2.01 5.54 7.42
N ALA A 19 1.23 4.47 7.34
CA ALA A 19 0.42 4.09 6.18
C ALA A 19 -0.99 3.66 6.61
N ASP A 20 -2.03 4.22 5.98
CA ASP A 20 -3.41 3.69 6.00
C ASP A 20 -3.45 2.43 5.12
N ILE A 21 -3.33 1.27 5.74
CA ILE A 21 -3.38 -0.04 5.10
C ILE A 21 -4.81 -0.55 5.11
N ARG A 22 -5.29 -1.02 3.96
CA ARG A 22 -6.61 -1.65 3.83
C ARG A 22 -6.51 -3.02 3.20
N MET A 23 -7.21 -4.01 3.74
CA MET A 23 -7.30 -5.32 3.13
C MET A 23 -8.28 -5.31 1.95
N VAL A 24 -7.86 -5.93 0.85
CA VAL A 24 -8.76 -6.19 -0.28
C VAL A 24 -9.71 -7.32 0.10
N VAL A 25 -11.00 -7.01 0.16
CA VAL A 25 -12.06 -7.98 0.48
C VAL A 25 -12.88 -8.30 -0.78
N ARG A 26 -13.28 -9.58 -0.92
CA ARG A 26 -14.20 -9.97 -2.00
C ARG A 26 -15.57 -9.39 -1.72
N THR A 27 -16.19 -8.81 -2.73
CA THR A 27 -17.61 -8.46 -2.69
C THR A 27 -18.46 -9.61 -3.25
N ALA A 28 -19.79 -9.45 -3.19
CA ALA A 28 -20.73 -10.39 -3.82
C ALA A 28 -20.63 -10.39 -5.36
N ARG A 29 -19.98 -9.39 -5.96
CA ARG A 29 -19.77 -9.30 -7.40
C ARG A 29 -18.32 -9.72 -7.73
N PRO A 30 -18.12 -10.66 -8.68
CA PRO A 30 -16.82 -11.25 -8.95
C PRO A 30 -15.80 -10.28 -9.58
N ASP A 31 -16.27 -9.18 -10.14
CA ASP A 31 -15.51 -8.11 -10.79
C ASP A 31 -15.25 -6.91 -9.86
N GLN A 32 -15.79 -6.92 -8.63
CA GLN A 32 -15.64 -5.81 -7.69
C GLN A 32 -14.89 -6.23 -6.43
N PHE A 33 -13.92 -5.40 -6.05
CA PHE A 33 -13.18 -5.51 -4.81
C PHE A 33 -13.63 -4.43 -3.85
N GLY A 34 -13.86 -4.82 -2.59
CA GLY A 34 -14.06 -3.90 -1.49
C GLY A 34 -12.73 -3.68 -0.76
N LEU A 35 -12.68 -2.62 0.03
CA LEU A 35 -11.66 -2.43 1.05
C LEU A 35 -12.33 -2.56 2.41
N ASP A 36 -11.59 -3.08 3.39
CA ASP A 36 -12.02 -2.98 4.79
C ASP A 36 -11.92 -1.53 5.32
N ASP A 37 -12.18 -1.37 6.61
CA ASP A 37 -12.17 -0.06 7.27
C ASP A 37 -10.78 0.58 7.33
N GLY A 38 -9.72 -0.21 7.10
CA GLY A 38 -8.34 0.21 7.17
C GLY A 38 -7.75 0.27 8.58
N GLU A 39 -6.43 0.19 8.66
CA GLU A 39 -5.63 0.32 9.86
C GLU A 39 -4.40 1.19 9.57
N VAL A 40 -4.07 2.10 10.49
CA VAL A 40 -2.84 2.90 10.40
C VAL A 40 -1.69 2.08 10.98
N MET A 41 -0.72 1.76 10.13
CA MET A 41 0.45 0.95 10.48
C MET A 41 1.74 1.77 10.31
N ALA A 42 2.74 1.50 11.15
CA ALA A 42 4.07 2.06 10.94
C ALA A 42 4.78 1.35 9.77
N PHE A 43 5.76 2.01 9.15
CA PHE A 43 6.46 1.46 7.99
C PHE A 43 7.08 0.08 8.23
N HIS A 44 7.57 -0.20 9.45
CA HIS A 44 8.16 -1.50 9.82
C HIS A 44 7.12 -2.62 9.93
N ASP A 45 5.88 -2.30 10.34
CA ASP A 45 4.79 -3.27 10.36
C ASP A 45 4.34 -3.62 8.93
N VAL A 46 4.28 -2.62 8.04
CA VAL A 46 4.02 -2.84 6.61
C VAL A 46 5.13 -3.67 5.97
N ALA A 47 6.40 -3.38 6.29
CA ALA A 47 7.52 -4.18 5.82
C ALA A 47 7.41 -5.64 6.32
N SER A 48 6.94 -5.84 7.55
CA SER A 48 6.68 -7.17 8.10
C SER A 48 5.61 -7.92 7.33
N LEU A 49 4.50 -7.28 6.94
CA LEU A 49 3.49 -7.89 6.05
C LEU A 49 4.12 -8.41 4.76
N ILE A 50 4.96 -7.60 4.10
CA ILE A 50 5.65 -7.97 2.87
C ILE A 50 6.58 -9.18 3.10
N ARG A 51 7.32 -9.20 4.21
CA ARG A 51 8.21 -10.32 4.58
C ARG A 51 7.44 -11.62 4.85
N PHE A 52 6.25 -11.54 5.43
CA PHE A 52 5.36 -12.69 5.62
C PHE A 52 4.66 -13.15 4.33
N GLY A 53 4.99 -12.54 3.19
CA GLY A 53 4.51 -12.95 1.88
C GLY A 53 3.17 -12.32 1.49
N HIS A 54 2.68 -11.33 2.24
CA HIS A 54 1.49 -10.58 1.81
C HIS A 54 1.83 -9.65 0.65
N ALA A 55 0.86 -9.48 -0.25
CA ALA A 55 0.98 -8.51 -1.33
C ALA A 55 0.52 -7.14 -0.79
N VAL A 56 1.35 -6.12 -0.95
CA VAL A 56 1.01 -4.74 -0.61
C VAL A 56 1.16 -3.90 -1.87
N HIS A 57 0.16 -3.07 -2.16
CA HIS A 57 0.12 -2.21 -3.34
C HIS A 57 -0.22 -0.78 -2.96
N VAL A 58 0.08 0.17 -3.84
CA VAL A 58 -0.50 1.51 -3.79
C VAL A 58 -1.95 1.42 -4.24
N VAL A 59 -2.87 2.09 -3.56
CA VAL A 59 -4.26 2.13 -4.01
C VAL A 59 -4.36 2.93 -5.32
N ARG A 60 -5.14 2.45 -6.29
CA ARG A 60 -5.55 3.24 -7.46
C ARG A 60 -7.06 3.33 -7.52
N TRP A 61 -7.57 4.56 -7.41
CA TRP A 61 -8.98 4.86 -7.52
C TRP A 61 -9.42 4.89 -8.98
N ILE A 62 -10.42 4.09 -9.34
CA ILE A 62 -10.97 4.03 -10.71
C ILE A 62 -12.41 4.55 -10.80
N GLY A 63 -13.08 4.72 -9.66
CA GLY A 63 -14.44 5.26 -9.58
C GLY A 63 -14.93 5.38 -8.13
N PRO A 64 -16.16 5.91 -7.91
CA PRO A 64 -16.74 6.00 -6.58
C PRO A 64 -16.87 4.61 -5.91
N GLY A 65 -16.06 4.36 -4.89
CA GLY A 65 -16.02 3.07 -4.20
C GLY A 65 -15.33 1.94 -5.00
N GLU A 66 -14.71 2.26 -6.13
CA GLU A 66 -14.02 1.30 -6.99
C GLU A 66 -12.52 1.55 -6.98
N PHE A 67 -11.79 0.45 -6.78
CA PHE A 67 -10.35 0.47 -6.58
C PHE A 67 -9.69 -0.68 -7.32
N GLU A 68 -8.47 -0.45 -7.78
CA GLU A 68 -7.56 -1.51 -8.22
C GLU A 68 -6.21 -1.39 -7.50
N PRO A 69 -5.51 -2.51 -7.26
CA PRO A 69 -4.11 -2.46 -6.83
C PRO A 69 -3.25 -1.82 -7.91
N GLY A 70 -2.58 -0.72 -7.58
CA GLY A 70 -1.59 -0.06 -8.43
C GLY A 70 -0.20 -0.68 -8.27
N SER A 71 0.82 0.18 -8.33
CA SER A 71 2.22 -0.21 -8.13
C SER A 71 2.41 -1.05 -6.87
N ARG A 72 3.24 -2.08 -6.96
CA ARG A 72 3.53 -2.97 -5.82
C ARG A 72 4.42 -2.22 -4.84
N VAL A 73 4.19 -2.40 -3.55
CA VAL A 73 5.07 -1.88 -2.49
C VAL A 73 6.09 -2.95 -2.12
N GLY A 74 7.34 -2.53 -2.05
CA GLY A 74 8.49 -3.35 -1.67
C GLY A 74 9.32 -2.68 -0.58
N ILE A 75 10.32 -3.41 -0.08
CA ILE A 75 11.27 -2.91 0.90
C ILE A 75 12.51 -2.39 0.17
N LYS A 76 12.99 -1.20 0.54
CA LYS A 76 14.19 -0.57 -0.03
C LYS A 76 15.42 -1.45 0.18
N PRO A 77 16.14 -1.83 -0.91
CA PRO A 77 17.37 -2.59 -0.76
C PRO A 77 18.40 -1.82 0.07
N GLY A 78 18.97 -2.47 1.09
CA GLY A 78 20.03 -1.90 1.92
C GLY A 78 19.59 -0.86 2.96
N GLN A 79 18.28 -0.60 3.10
CA GLN A 79 17.73 0.23 4.17
C GLN A 79 16.88 -0.63 5.12
N ILE A 80 16.87 -0.26 6.40
CA ILE A 80 16.10 -0.99 7.41
C ILE A 80 14.62 -0.65 7.21
N GLU A 81 13.91 -1.53 6.49
CA GLU A 81 12.44 -1.59 6.46
C GLU A 81 11.71 -0.42 5.78
N HIS A 82 12.43 0.56 5.24
CA HIS A 82 11.83 1.61 4.43
C HIS A 82 11.14 1.06 3.19
N LEU A 83 10.05 1.70 2.81
CA LEU A 83 9.17 1.25 1.73
C LEU A 83 9.46 2.01 0.43
N LEU A 84 9.23 1.35 -0.70
CA LEU A 84 9.15 1.99 -2.01
C LEU A 84 8.02 1.36 -2.83
N SER A 85 7.54 2.06 -3.85
CA SER A 85 6.69 1.47 -4.89
C SER A 85 7.53 1.05 -6.09
N VAL A 86 7.20 -0.11 -6.67
CA VAL A 86 7.78 -0.64 -7.90
C VAL A 86 6.70 -0.92 -8.93
N ASP A 87 7.04 -0.80 -10.20
CA ASP A 87 6.19 -1.23 -11.30
C ASP A 87 6.17 -2.76 -11.46
N ALA A 88 5.46 -3.25 -12.47
CA ALA A 88 5.35 -4.68 -12.78
C ALA A 88 6.69 -5.37 -13.10
N HIS A 89 7.73 -4.59 -13.44
CA HIS A 89 9.07 -5.07 -13.74
C HIS A 89 10.02 -4.96 -12.53
N GLY A 90 9.53 -4.47 -11.38
CA GLY A 90 10.33 -4.27 -10.18
C GLY A 90 11.16 -2.99 -10.20
N VAL A 91 10.88 -2.06 -11.13
CA VAL A 91 11.58 -0.77 -11.21
C VAL A 91 10.96 0.21 -10.21
N PRO A 92 11.74 0.83 -9.31
CA PRO A 92 11.26 1.85 -8.38
C PRO A 92 10.55 3.01 -9.09
N ASN A 93 9.45 3.48 -8.52
CA ASN A 93 8.70 4.65 -8.96
C ASN A 93 8.23 5.50 -7.77
N GLY A 94 7.55 6.61 -8.06
CA GLY A 94 7.12 7.59 -7.05
C GLY A 94 5.70 7.41 -6.52
N ASP A 95 4.97 6.37 -6.94
CA ASP A 95 3.53 6.24 -6.68
C ASP A 95 3.18 6.20 -5.19
N LEU A 96 4.00 5.52 -4.38
CA LEU A 96 3.82 5.46 -2.93
C LEU A 96 3.90 6.85 -2.31
N MET A 97 4.85 7.67 -2.77
CA MET A 97 5.08 9.03 -2.26
C MET A 97 4.07 10.04 -2.84
N ALA A 98 3.40 9.68 -3.93
CA ALA A 98 2.35 10.48 -4.55
C ALA A 98 0.97 10.28 -3.89
N LEU A 99 0.84 9.34 -2.94
CA LEU A 99 -0.40 9.10 -2.23
C LEU A 99 -0.86 10.32 -1.42
N PRO A 100 -2.18 10.48 -1.22
CA PRO A 100 -2.71 11.47 -0.29
C PRO A 100 -2.08 11.34 1.09
N ARG A 101 -2.02 12.48 1.80
CA ARG A 101 -1.58 12.49 3.18
C ARG A 101 -2.68 12.02 4.12
N LEU A 102 -2.31 11.16 5.05
CA LEU A 102 -3.10 10.81 6.22
C LEU A 102 -3.52 12.11 6.92
N ARG A 103 -4.82 12.30 7.13
CA ARG A 103 -5.33 13.37 7.98
C ARG A 103 -5.46 12.81 9.40
N MET A 104 -4.61 13.31 10.29
CA MET A 104 -4.66 13.01 11.74
C MET A 104 -5.62 13.96 12.44
#